data_AF-A0A2W6AKN9-F1
#
_entry.id   AF-A0A2W6AKN9-F1
#
_cell.length_a   1.000
_cell.length_b   1.000
_cell.length_c   1.000
_cell.angle_alpha   90.00
_cell.angle_beta   90.00
_cell.angle_gamma   90.00
#
_symmetry.space_group_name_H-M   'P 1'
#
loop_
_entity.id
_entity.type
_entity.pdbx_description
1 polymer ?
#
loop_
_entity_poly.entity_id
_entity_poly.type
_entity_poly.pdbx_seq_one_letter_code
_entity_poly.pdbx_strand_id
1 'polypeptide(L)' 'MVPWIRGGATNPDNLLLLCLRHHVQVHEGRWQLLVHPDGHVEVIRPPLDFAAPPRGPATDRAA' A
#
# COMPACT_ATOMS: atom_id res chain seq x y z
N MET A 1 -0.89 7.90 9.80
CA MET A 1 -1.31 6.49 9.96
C MET A 1 -0.11 5.68 10.45
N VAL A 2 -0.23 4.92 11.54
CA VAL A 2 0.80 3.94 11.96
C VAL A 2 0.47 2.60 11.31
N PRO A 3 1.38 1.96 10.55
CA PRO A 3 1.12 0.64 9.98
C PRO A 3 0.79 -0.39 11.07
N TRP A 4 -0.15 -1.30 10.82
CA TRP A 4 -0.52 -2.38 11.75
C TRP A 4 0.70 -3.16 12.23
N ILE A 5 1.62 -3.49 11.32
CA ILE A 5 2.86 -4.21 11.64
C ILE A 5 3.82 -3.44 12.56
N ARG A 6 3.62 -2.13 12.73
CA ARG A 6 4.37 -1.27 13.67
C ARG A 6 3.56 -0.95 14.93
N GLY A 7 2.58 -1.78 15.28
CA GLY A 7 1.72 -1.60 16.47
C GLY A 7 0.57 -0.62 16.27
N GLY A 8 0.22 -0.28 15.03
CA GLY A 8 -0.97 0.50 14.73
C GLY A 8 -2.25 -0.29 15.03
N ALA A 9 -3.28 0.39 15.56
CA ALA A 9 -4.58 -0.21 15.76
C ALA A 9 -5.21 -0.66 14.42
N THR A 10 -5.93 -1.79 14.44
CA THR A 10 -6.85 -2.14 13.34
C THR A 10 -8.01 -1.16 13.38
N ASN A 11 -8.04 -0.20 12.45
CA ASN A 11 -9.11 0.77 12.30
C ASN A 11 -9.75 0.60 10.91
N PRO A 12 -11.02 0.16 10.81
CA PRO A 12 -11.74 0.04 9.55
C PRO A 12 -11.76 1.32 8.73
N ASP A 13 -11.78 2.49 9.38
CA ASP A 13 -11.79 3.81 8.72
C ASP A 13 -10.47 4.09 7.97
N ASN A 14 -9.42 3.33 8.26
CA ASN A 14 -8.11 3.41 7.59
C ASN A 14 -7.90 2.31 6.53
N LEU A 15 -8.96 1.58 6.14
CA LEU A 15 -8.90 0.49 5.17
C LEU A 15 -9.66 0.85 3.89
N LEU A 16 -9.23 0.27 2.77
CA LEU A 16 -9.92 0.36 1.49
C LEU A 16 -10.09 -1.04 0.89
N LEU A 17 -11.30 -1.35 0.40
CA LEU A 17 -11.56 -2.62 -0.29
C LEU A 17 -11.00 -2.55 -1.71
N LEU A 18 -10.11 -3.48 -2.03
CA LEU A 18 -9.52 -3.65 -3.36
C LEU A 18 -9.80 -5.05 -3.87
N CYS A 19 -10.05 -5.20 -5.17
CA CYS A 19 -10.04 -6.51 -5.80
C CYS A 19 -8.62 -7.10 -5.79
N LEU A 20 -8.50 -8.42 -5.93
CA LEU A 20 -7.21 -9.13 -5.92
C LEU A 20 -6.14 -8.45 -6.79
N ARG A 21 -6.50 -8.08 -8.02
CA ARG A 21 -5.59 -7.43 -8.96
C ARG A 21 -5.07 -6.08 -8.45
N HIS A 22 -5.91 -5.25 -7.86
CA HIS A 22 -5.50 -3.94 -7.33
C HIS A 22 -4.79 -4.06 -5.98
N HIS A 23 -5.14 -5.08 -5.19
CA HIS A 23 -4.47 -5.40 -3.94
C HIS A 23 -3.00 -5.77 -4.19
N VAL A 24 -2.72 -6.64 -5.18
CA VAL A 24 -1.36 -6.98 -5.61
C VAL A 24 -0.62 -5.76 -6.15
N GLN A 25 -1.26 -4.90 -6.95
CA GLN A 25 -0.61 -3.69 -7.48
C GLN A 25 -0.16 -2.71 -6.40
N VAL A 26 -0.93 -2.54 -5.33
CA VAL A 26 -0.57 -1.65 -4.21
C VAL A 26 0.54 -2.25 -3.36
N HIS A 27 0.45 -3.53 -3.02
CA HIS A 27 1.46 -4.18 -2.18
C HIS A 27 2.76 -4.46 -2.92
N GLU A 28 2.69 -4.99 -4.14
CA GLU A 28 3.85 -5.49 -4.87
C GLU A 28 4.20 -4.58 -6.05
N GLY A 29 3.19 -4.05 -6.73
CA GLY A 29 3.36 -3.23 -7.93
C GLY A 29 3.75 -1.77 -7.69
N ARG A 30 3.96 -1.34 -6.43
CA ARG A 30 4.32 0.04 -6.03
C ARG A 30 3.28 1.11 -6.36
N TRP A 31 2.03 0.73 -6.64
CA TRP A 31 0.95 1.68 -6.80
C TRP A 31 0.67 2.37 -5.46
N GLN A 32 0.31 3.65 -5.50
CA GLN A 32 -0.08 4.41 -4.31
C GLN A 32 -1.52 4.84 -4.42
N LEU A 33 -2.18 4.92 -3.26
CA LEU A 33 -3.53 5.42 -3.12
C LEU A 33 -3.50 6.62 -2.19
N LEU A 34 -4.04 7.74 -2.62
CA LEU A 34 -4.34 8.87 -1.77
C LEU A 34 -5.85 8.87 -1.53
N VAL A 35 -6.25 8.70 -0.27
CA VAL A 35 -7.66 8.75 0.14
C VAL A 35 -7.93 10.13 0.70
N HIS A 36 -8.84 10.86 0.06
CA HIS A 36 -9.25 12.20 0.47
C HIS A 36 -10.36 12.14 1.53
N PRO A 37 -10.56 13.21 2.32
CA PRO A 37 -11.60 13.23 3.36
C PRO A 37 -13.04 13.03 2.87
N ASP A 38 -13.30 13.31 1.59
CA ASP A 38 -14.61 13.11 0.93
C ASP A 38 -14.79 11.68 0.38
N GLY A 39 -13.80 10.80 0.59
CA GLY A 39 -13.79 9.44 0.08
C GLY A 39 -13.30 9.31 -1.37
N HIS A 40 -12.90 10.40 -2.02
CA HIS A 40 -12.22 10.30 -3.31
C HIS A 40 -10.91 9.53 -3.16
N VAL A 41 -10.61 8.64 -4.11
CA VAL A 41 -9.37 7.87 -4.14
C VAL A 41 -8.60 8.21 -5.40
N GLU A 42 -7.47 8.89 -5.22
CA GLU A 42 -6.52 9.12 -6.31
C GLU A 42 -5.53 7.96 -6.41
N VAL A 43 -5.36 7.42 -7.61
CA VAL A 43 -4.47 6.29 -7.89
C VAL A 43 -3.21 6.77 -8.58
N ILE A 44 -2.08 6.64 -7.89
CA ILE A 44 -0.77 7.04 -8.39
C ILE A 44 -0.03 5.80 -8.87
N ARG A 45 0.14 5.69 -10.20
CA ARG A 45 0.89 4.60 -10.81
C ARG A 45 2.40 4.81 -10.61
N PRO A 46 3.17 3.72 -10.43
CA PRO A 46 4.62 3.84 -10.43
C PRO A 46 5.12 4.36 -11.79
N PRO A 47 6.27 5.04 -11.83
CA PRO A 47 6.99 5.25 -13.06
C PRO A 47 7.32 3.91 -13.75
N LEU A 48 7.59 3.94 -15.05
CA LEU A 48 8.06 2.78 -15.81
C LEU A 48 9.55 2.53 -15.51
N ASP A 49 9.87 2.25 -14.25
CA ASP A 49 11.19 1.90 -13.77
C ASP A 49 11.17 0.48 -13.21
N PHE A 50 11.65 -0.47 -14.02
CA PHE A 50 11.64 -1.91 -13.68
C PHE A 50 12.64 -2.29 -12.55
N ALA A 51 13.44 -1.35 -12.06
CA ALA A 51 14.50 -1.60 -11.09
C ALA A 51 14.09 -1.37 -9.61
N ALA A 52 12.91 -0.81 -9.35
CA ALA A 52 12.51 -0.52 -7.98
C ALA A 52 11.96 -1.79 -7.29
N PRO A 53 12.41 -2.11 -6.06
CA PRO A 53 11.94 -3.29 -5.35
C PRO A 53 10.43 -3.18 -5.04
N PRO A 54 9.70 -4.31 -5.03
CA PRO A 54 8.30 -4.32 -4.59
C PRO A 54 8.19 -3.81 -3.15
N ARG A 55 7.14 -3.02 -2.88
CA ARG A 55 6.86 -2.45 -1.54
C ARG A 55 6.11 -3.43 -0.63
N GLY A 56 6.24 -4.74 -0.89
CA GLY A 56 5.77 -5.77 0.02
C GLY A 56 6.52 -5.64 1.35
N PRO A 57 6.07 -6.31 2.43
CA PRO A 57 6.84 -6.34 3.66
C PRO A 57 8.25 -6.84 3.33
N ALA A 58 9.23 -5.95 3.40
CA ALA A 58 10.63 -6.33 3.32
C ALA A 58 10.88 -7.23 4.52
N THR A 59 11.21 -8.50 4.27
CA THR A 59 11.88 -9.30 5.28
C THR A 59 13.25 -8.67 5.49
N ASP A 60 13.32 -7.79 6.48
CA ASP A 60 14.56 -7.58 7.22
C ASP A 60 14.92 -8.95 7.81
N ARG A 61 15.82 -9.68 7.14
CA ARG A 61 16.63 -10.67 7.82
C ARG A 61 17.73 -9.90 8.54
N ALA A 62 17.44 -9.54 9.78
CA ALA A 62 18.45 -9.19 10.75
C ALA A 62 19.13 -10.50 11.17
N ALA A 63 20.22 -10.83 10.47
CA ALA A 63 21.35 -11.63 10.93
C ALA A 63 22.52 -11.44 9.96
#